data_AF-A0A3N4KFU4-F1
#
_entry.id   AF-A0A3N4KFU4-F1
#
_cell.length_a   1.000
_cell.length_b   1.000
_cell.length_c   1.000
_cell.angle_alpha   90.00
_cell.angle_beta   90.00
_cell.angle_gamma   90.00
#
_symmetry.space_group_name_H-M   'P 1'
#
loop_
_entity.id
_entity.type
_entity.pdbx_description
1 polymer ?
#
loop_
_entity_poly.entity_id
_entity_poly.type
_entity_poly.pdbx_seq_one_letter_code
_entity_poly.pdbx_strand_id
1 'polypeptide(L)'
;MISLIISCVCTILALALSWFFSPWTYRGYPKSAPLKNTAPIPDKRDLSEKITYWRISGIPEDCDNNKLMDCLRDFDKSFKIEPSDLSLYPGCYDRKQVAVIRTKGSPDSFRRIKSEASYFMIPGLSTDGVMVDRNFYHLTPLNRPEDGDDMIDVIAVAGLEGHAIESWRNTKSGEMWLQNHLPKDIKNIRILTYGYNTDLIGDTMEDTILDLRSNLFTHLLNVRKTAQEKKRPIIFIGHGFGGILILQTLLESKSRKIYEHILNATRALFFFGVPHQGFRTSKLEARIKDMSRDGDPSAAVMLLEKLRQNSEFLISQRNDLVDIWDKINLYSFYEKVKTPIIVQTASGQCEPKERAEETVQKMSSRLFMPREIAVGVSKTHSEMIRFISDEDPTYITFKRNMEEEVANVLESLEEEKNEPKEFLFKLSEPQTRSLPAPIGYHAGYSFSGFNGTISSVTEHIETESS
;
A
#
# COMPACT_ATOMS: atom_id res chain seq x y z
N MET A 1 -45.61 -12.35 49.19
CA MET A 1 -44.36 -13.06 48.84
C MET A 1 -43.60 -12.50 47.64
N ILE A 2 -44.10 -11.50 46.90
CA ILE A 2 -43.32 -10.83 45.83
C ILE A 2 -42.65 -9.53 46.33
N SER A 3 -43.11 -8.93 47.45
CA SER A 3 -42.50 -7.73 48.03
C SER A 3 -41.29 -7.97 48.95
N LEU A 4 -40.97 -9.23 49.30
CA LEU A 4 -39.77 -9.56 50.10
C LEU A 4 -38.57 -10.00 49.24
N ILE A 5 -38.77 -10.27 47.94
CA ILE A 5 -37.68 -10.63 47.02
C ILE A 5 -37.07 -9.37 46.38
N ILE A 6 -37.82 -8.27 46.27
CA ILE A 6 -37.32 -7.00 45.69
C ILE A 6 -36.44 -6.20 46.67
N SER A 7 -36.58 -6.42 47.99
CA SER A 7 -35.73 -5.77 49.01
C SER A 7 -34.35 -6.42 49.15
N CYS A 8 -34.22 -7.75 48.95
CA CYS A 8 -32.92 -8.43 49.04
C CYS A 8 -32.01 -8.23 47.81
N VAL A 9 -32.56 -7.88 46.64
CA VAL A 9 -31.76 -7.64 45.42
C VAL A 9 -31.18 -6.22 45.39
N CYS A 10 -31.77 -5.25 46.11
CA CYS A 10 -31.24 -3.88 46.19
C CYS A 10 -30.11 -3.71 47.23
N THR A 11 -30.00 -4.59 48.23
CA THR A 11 -28.96 -4.49 49.27
C THR A 11 -27.65 -5.18 48.90
N ILE A 12 -27.65 -6.10 47.93
CA ILE A 12 -26.45 -6.78 47.42
C ILE A 12 -25.75 -5.94 46.33
N LEU A 13 -26.47 -5.07 45.63
CA LEU A 13 -25.91 -4.14 44.63
C LEU A 13 -25.33 -2.84 45.24
N ALA A 14 -25.56 -2.57 46.53
CA ALA A 14 -25.00 -1.39 47.22
C ALA A 14 -23.68 -1.67 47.99
N LEU A 15 -23.28 -2.94 48.14
CA LEU A 15 -22.02 -3.32 48.82
C LEU A 15 -20.86 -3.61 47.86
N ALA A 16 -21.09 -3.56 46.54
CA ALA A 16 -20.04 -3.72 45.52
C ALA A 16 -19.46 -2.38 45.01
N LEU A 17 -19.93 -1.22 45.52
CA LEU A 17 -19.54 0.11 45.04
C LEU A 17 -18.79 0.98 46.06
N SER A 18 -18.34 0.42 47.18
CA SER A 18 -17.55 1.15 48.19
C SER A 18 -16.11 0.64 48.40
N TRP A 19 -15.59 -0.20 47.50
CA TRP A 19 -14.19 -0.68 47.51
C TRP A 19 -13.24 0.11 46.59
N PHE A 20 -13.73 1.17 45.97
CA PHE A 20 -12.91 2.09 45.17
C PHE A 20 -13.02 3.48 45.76
N PHE A 21 -12.43 3.79 46.92
CA PHE A 21 -11.94 5.15 47.26
C PHE A 21 -11.15 5.15 48.60
N SER A 22 -9.81 5.27 48.46
CA SER A 22 -8.88 5.99 49.37
C SER A 22 -8.35 5.28 50.66
N PRO A 23 -7.34 5.84 51.37
CA PRO A 23 -5.91 5.57 51.15
C PRO A 23 -5.16 5.18 52.46
N TRP A 24 -4.27 4.18 52.45
CA TRP A 24 -3.45 3.86 53.61
C TRP A 24 -1.96 3.70 53.31
N THR A 25 -1.18 4.26 54.22
CA THR A 25 0.26 4.54 54.23
C THR A 25 1.06 3.57 55.11
N TYR A 26 2.35 3.36 54.75
CA TYR A 26 3.51 2.91 55.58
C TYR A 26 3.57 1.40 55.98
N ARG A 27 4.70 0.65 56.03
CA ARG A 27 6.17 0.91 56.19
C ARG A 27 7.03 -0.39 55.94
N GLY A 28 8.26 -0.24 55.37
CA GLY A 28 9.55 -1.04 55.37
C GLY A 28 9.57 -2.59 55.36
N TYR A 29 10.47 -3.36 54.70
CA TYR A 29 11.91 -3.30 54.30
C TYR A 29 12.22 -4.53 53.37
N PRO A 30 13.46 -4.81 52.86
CA PRO A 30 14.56 -3.98 52.37
C PRO A 30 14.85 -4.20 50.86
N LYS A 31 15.77 -3.39 50.34
CA LYS A 31 16.16 -3.20 48.93
C LYS A 31 16.86 -4.43 48.31
N SER A 32 16.38 -4.85 47.14
CA SER A 32 17.22 -5.36 46.04
C SER A 32 16.98 -4.46 44.81
N ALA A 33 18.05 -3.96 44.23
CA ALA A 33 18.01 -2.93 43.19
C ALA A 33 17.51 -3.51 41.84
N PRO A 34 16.50 -2.91 41.17
CA PRO A 34 16.22 -3.22 39.78
C PRO A 34 16.94 -2.22 38.86
N LEU A 35 17.44 -2.76 37.74
CA LEU A 35 18.06 -2.06 36.62
C LEU A 35 17.16 -0.91 36.13
N LYS A 36 17.69 0.32 36.17
CA LYS A 36 17.08 1.50 35.54
C LYS A 36 17.19 1.38 34.02
N ASN A 37 16.11 0.98 33.37
CA ASN A 37 15.70 1.46 32.04
C ASN A 37 14.33 0.86 31.69
N THR A 38 13.29 1.31 32.38
CA THR A 38 11.91 1.14 31.93
C THR A 38 11.44 2.47 31.35
N ALA A 39 11.14 2.48 30.05
CA ALA A 39 10.43 3.59 29.43
C ALA A 39 9.11 3.82 30.19
N PRO A 40 8.69 5.07 30.41
CA PRO A 40 7.46 5.35 31.14
C PRO A 40 6.27 4.73 30.43
N ILE A 41 5.44 4.01 31.19
CA ILE A 41 4.08 3.64 30.81
C ILE A 41 3.33 4.94 30.48
N PRO A 42 2.62 5.05 29.34
CA PRO A 42 1.94 6.29 28.98
C PRO A 42 0.96 6.69 30.09
N ASP A 43 1.09 7.94 30.56
CA ASP A 43 0.20 8.53 31.55
C ASP A 43 -1.24 8.51 31.00
N LYS A 44 -2.20 7.97 31.78
CA LYS A 44 -3.63 7.89 31.42
C LYS A 44 -4.33 9.26 31.40
N ARG A 45 -3.59 10.38 31.51
CA ARG A 45 -4.09 11.76 31.56
C ARG A 45 -3.71 12.63 30.35
N ASP A 46 -3.17 12.03 29.28
CA ASP A 46 -2.92 12.73 28.00
C ASP A 46 -3.74 12.14 26.84
N LEU A 47 -5.05 11.97 27.04
CA LEU A 47 -6.01 11.82 25.94
C LEU A 47 -6.35 13.21 25.35
N SER A 48 -5.32 14.03 25.11
CA SER A 48 -5.43 15.21 24.27
C SER A 48 -5.98 14.78 22.90
N GLU A 49 -6.98 15.51 22.41
CA GLU A 49 -7.83 15.18 21.25
C GLU A 49 -7.06 14.45 20.12
N LYS A 50 -7.32 13.14 19.95
CA LYS A 50 -6.66 12.28 18.95
C LYS A 50 -6.68 12.96 17.57
N ILE A 51 -5.50 13.16 16.98
CA ILE A 51 -5.38 13.66 15.61
C ILE A 51 -6.06 12.69 14.66
N THR A 52 -6.88 13.20 13.76
CA THR A 52 -7.62 12.43 12.76
C THR A 52 -7.43 13.05 11.38
N TYR A 53 -7.24 12.20 10.36
CA TYR A 53 -7.21 12.62 8.97
C TYR A 53 -8.53 12.29 8.27
N TRP A 54 -8.92 13.18 7.36
CA TRP A 54 -10.11 13.07 6.53
C TRP A 54 -9.73 13.28 5.08
N ARG A 55 -10.34 12.50 4.19
CA ARG A 55 -10.30 12.73 2.76
C ARG A 55 -11.64 13.27 2.32
N ILE A 56 -11.64 14.39 1.61
CA ILE A 56 -12.83 14.90 0.92
C ILE A 56 -12.56 14.84 -0.58
N SER A 57 -13.35 14.06 -1.32
CA SER A 57 -13.21 13.89 -2.77
C SER A 57 -14.40 14.47 -3.51
N GLY A 58 -14.18 14.88 -4.76
CA GLY A 58 -15.23 15.45 -5.61
C GLY A 58 -15.37 16.97 -5.47
N ILE A 59 -14.32 17.64 -5.00
CA ILE A 59 -14.29 19.10 -4.86
C ILE A 59 -14.13 19.75 -6.26
N PRO A 60 -14.89 20.78 -6.63
CA PRO A 60 -14.75 21.45 -7.93
C PRO A 60 -13.38 22.09 -8.13
N GLU A 61 -12.84 22.08 -9.36
CA GLU A 61 -11.49 22.59 -9.68
C GLU A 61 -11.28 24.08 -9.38
N ASP A 62 -12.35 24.89 -9.40
CA ASP A 62 -12.34 26.31 -9.07
C ASP A 62 -12.28 26.59 -7.55
N CYS A 63 -12.31 25.54 -6.73
CA CYS A 63 -12.20 25.66 -5.29
C CYS A 63 -10.74 25.81 -4.86
N ASP A 64 -10.45 26.84 -4.07
CA ASP A 64 -9.16 27.00 -3.40
C ASP A 64 -9.24 26.61 -1.92
N ASN A 65 -8.09 26.60 -1.24
CA ASN A 65 -8.00 26.23 0.17
C ASN A 65 -8.86 27.13 1.07
N ASN A 66 -8.97 28.42 0.76
CA ASN A 66 -9.71 29.38 1.58
C ASN A 66 -11.21 29.15 1.44
N LYS A 67 -11.71 29.05 0.20
CA LYS A 67 -13.11 28.74 -0.09
C LYS A 67 -13.53 27.43 0.55
N LEU A 68 -12.72 26.36 0.43
CA LEU A 68 -13.03 25.08 1.07
C LEU A 68 -13.09 25.20 2.59
N MET A 69 -12.12 25.90 3.20
CA MET A 69 -12.08 26.09 4.66
C MET A 69 -13.29 26.87 5.17
N ASP A 70 -13.69 27.93 4.49
CA ASP A 70 -14.86 28.74 4.83
C ASP A 70 -16.14 27.90 4.70
N CYS A 71 -16.31 27.16 3.60
CA CYS A 71 -17.44 26.25 3.42
C CYS A 71 -17.53 25.19 4.54
N LEU A 72 -16.41 24.62 4.97
CA LEU A 72 -16.39 23.63 6.06
C LEU A 72 -16.76 24.25 7.41
N ARG A 73 -16.23 25.44 7.71
CA ARG A 73 -16.53 26.18 8.96
C ARG A 73 -17.97 26.69 9.00
N ASP A 74 -18.57 26.99 7.86
CA ASP A 74 -19.98 27.37 7.76
C ASP A 74 -20.91 26.18 7.85
N PHE A 75 -20.53 25.05 7.26
CA PHE A 75 -21.25 23.79 7.37
C PHE A 75 -21.26 23.23 8.79
N ASP A 76 -20.12 23.30 9.49
CA ASP A 76 -19.99 22.78 10.85
C ASP A 76 -18.98 23.62 11.67
N LYS A 77 -19.50 24.30 12.69
CA LYS A 77 -18.71 25.20 13.56
C LYS A 77 -17.70 24.46 14.43
N SER A 78 -17.74 23.12 14.49
CA SER A 78 -16.76 22.30 15.20
C SER A 78 -15.44 22.07 14.42
N PHE A 79 -15.37 22.49 13.15
CA PHE A 79 -14.11 22.47 12.38
C PHE A 79 -13.10 23.48 12.95
N LYS A 80 -12.17 22.98 13.76
CA LYS A 80 -11.01 23.72 14.28
C LYS A 80 -9.76 23.43 13.43
N ILE A 81 -9.75 23.92 12.20
CA ILE A 81 -8.66 23.73 11.24
C ILE A 81 -7.98 25.05 10.91
N GLU A 82 -6.66 25.05 10.78
CA GLU A 82 -5.85 26.16 10.27
C GLU A 82 -5.42 25.91 8.82
N PRO A 83 -4.92 26.92 8.07
CA PRO A 83 -4.46 26.74 6.69
C PRO A 83 -3.43 25.60 6.50
N SER A 84 -2.61 25.32 7.51
CA SER A 84 -1.63 24.23 7.48
C SER A 84 -2.21 22.84 7.74
N ASP A 85 -3.47 22.74 8.17
CA ASP A 85 -4.18 21.49 8.41
C ASP A 85 -4.93 20.99 7.17
N LEU A 86 -5.02 21.81 6.12
CA LEU A 86 -5.77 21.51 4.92
C LEU A 86 -4.85 21.54 3.71
N SER A 87 -4.93 20.51 2.87
CA SER A 87 -4.24 20.50 1.59
C SER A 87 -5.14 19.97 0.49
N LEU A 88 -5.23 20.70 -0.61
CA LEU A 88 -6.09 20.40 -1.74
C LEU A 88 -5.25 20.03 -2.96
N TYR A 89 -5.58 18.93 -3.62
CA TYR A 89 -4.80 18.36 -4.73
C TYR A 89 -5.70 18.05 -5.93
N PRO A 90 -5.17 18.09 -7.18
CA PRO A 90 -5.86 17.51 -8.33
C PRO A 90 -6.20 16.04 -8.07
N GLY A 91 -7.42 15.64 -8.36
CA GLY A 91 -7.91 14.27 -8.18
C GLY A 91 -7.23 13.28 -9.14
N CYS A 92 -7.27 12.00 -8.75
CA CYS A 92 -6.64 10.93 -9.53
C CYS A 92 -7.46 10.47 -10.74
N TYR A 93 -8.80 10.60 -10.68
CA TYR A 93 -9.72 9.86 -11.56
C TYR A 93 -10.52 10.73 -12.51
N ASP A 94 -10.77 11.98 -12.11
CA ASP A 94 -11.66 12.94 -12.75
C ASP A 94 -11.08 14.37 -12.67
N ARG A 95 -11.77 15.30 -13.34
CA ARG A 95 -11.49 16.74 -13.29
C ARG A 95 -12.10 17.37 -12.04
N LYS A 96 -11.76 16.79 -10.88
CA LYS A 96 -12.15 17.26 -9.55
C LYS A 96 -10.91 17.23 -8.66
N GLN A 97 -11.03 17.78 -7.46
CA GLN A 97 -9.98 17.86 -6.48
C GLN A 97 -10.28 16.96 -5.28
N VAL A 98 -9.21 16.64 -4.55
CA VAL A 98 -9.23 15.87 -3.31
C VAL A 98 -8.54 16.70 -2.22
N ALA A 99 -9.20 16.86 -1.08
CA ALA A 99 -8.63 17.47 0.11
C ALA A 99 -8.20 16.41 1.12
N VAL A 100 -7.04 16.61 1.72
CA VAL A 100 -6.57 15.90 2.91
C VAL A 100 -6.60 16.88 4.07
N ILE A 101 -7.39 16.58 5.10
CA ILE A 101 -7.66 17.48 6.22
C ILE A 101 -7.24 16.81 7.52
N ARG A 102 -6.48 17.53 8.33
CA ARG A 102 -6.07 17.14 9.68
C ARG A 102 -6.93 17.85 10.72
N THR A 103 -7.49 17.11 11.66
CA THR A 103 -8.29 17.68 12.75
C THR A 103 -7.84 17.14 14.10
N LYS A 104 -7.99 17.96 15.16
CA LYS A 104 -7.94 17.48 16.55
C LYS A 104 -9.33 16.99 16.93
N GLY A 105 -9.49 15.69 17.12
CA GLY A 105 -10.81 15.06 17.27
C GLY A 105 -11.61 15.02 15.96
N SER A 106 -12.85 14.53 16.05
CA SER A 106 -13.78 14.47 14.92
C SER A 106 -14.73 15.66 14.94
N PRO A 107 -14.88 16.40 13.83
CA PRO A 107 -15.99 17.33 13.64
C PRO A 107 -17.34 16.62 13.87
N ASP A 108 -18.33 17.34 14.39
CA ASP A 108 -19.62 16.79 14.77
C ASP A 108 -20.35 16.16 13.58
N SER A 109 -20.30 16.83 12.43
CA SER A 109 -20.85 16.34 11.16
C SER A 109 -20.19 15.04 10.68
N PHE A 110 -18.90 14.84 11.01
CA PHE A 110 -18.11 13.69 10.56
C PHE A 110 -18.00 12.59 11.61
N ARG A 111 -18.50 12.80 12.84
CA ARG A 111 -18.35 11.88 13.99
C ARG A 111 -18.88 10.47 13.73
N ARG A 112 -19.87 10.31 12.85
CA ARG A 112 -20.50 9.02 12.54
C ARG A 112 -19.76 8.21 11.47
N ILE A 113 -18.78 8.80 10.79
CA ILE A 113 -17.99 8.11 9.75
C ILE A 113 -17.00 7.16 10.44
N LYS A 114 -17.26 5.86 10.30
CA LYS A 114 -16.45 4.80 10.93
C LYS A 114 -15.51 4.12 9.94
N SER A 115 -16.03 3.66 8.80
CA SER A 115 -15.28 2.84 7.84
C SER A 115 -15.59 3.18 6.38
N GLU A 116 -16.85 3.30 6.01
CA GLU A 116 -17.26 3.60 4.64
C GLU A 116 -17.26 5.10 4.34
N ALA A 117 -16.99 5.43 3.07
CA ALA A 117 -17.11 6.78 2.57
C ALA A 117 -18.57 7.25 2.64
N SER A 118 -18.78 8.45 3.13
CA SER A 118 -20.10 9.05 3.33
C SER A 118 -20.27 10.25 2.41
N TYR A 119 -21.45 10.36 1.79
CA TYR A 119 -21.80 11.47 0.91
C TYR A 119 -22.30 12.68 1.71
N PHE A 120 -21.83 13.88 1.37
CA PHE A 120 -22.23 15.14 2.00
C PHE A 120 -22.59 16.22 0.98
N MET A 121 -23.69 16.93 1.28
CA MET A 121 -24.01 18.21 0.66
C MET A 121 -23.45 19.32 1.53
N ILE A 122 -22.33 19.93 1.10
CA ILE A 122 -21.71 21.05 1.79
C ILE A 122 -22.10 22.33 1.03
N PRO A 123 -22.95 23.21 1.60
CA PRO A 123 -23.40 24.42 0.94
C PRO A 123 -22.23 25.31 0.49
N GLY A 124 -22.32 25.84 -0.74
CA GLY A 124 -21.28 26.70 -1.32
C GLY A 124 -20.05 25.96 -1.86
N LEU A 125 -19.90 24.66 -1.59
CA LEU A 125 -18.74 23.88 -2.04
C LEU A 125 -18.97 23.19 -3.39
N SER A 126 -20.01 22.36 -3.50
CA SER A 126 -20.29 21.52 -4.67
C SER A 126 -21.80 21.33 -4.85
N THR A 127 -22.29 21.44 -6.09
CA THR A 127 -23.68 21.11 -6.44
C THR A 127 -23.96 19.61 -6.45
N ASP A 128 -22.92 18.81 -6.72
CA ASP A 128 -23.00 17.34 -6.84
C ASP A 128 -22.64 16.64 -5.52
N GLY A 129 -22.48 17.41 -4.44
CA GLY A 129 -21.94 16.94 -3.17
C GLY A 129 -20.47 16.52 -3.24
N VAL A 130 -19.99 15.96 -2.12
CA VAL A 130 -18.63 15.45 -1.94
C VAL A 130 -18.66 14.13 -1.18
N MET A 131 -17.63 13.30 -1.39
CA MET A 131 -17.42 12.07 -0.63
C MET A 131 -16.41 12.31 0.48
N VAL A 132 -16.73 11.88 1.70
CA VAL A 132 -15.87 12.03 2.88
C VAL A 132 -15.56 10.67 3.48
N ASP A 133 -14.29 10.37 3.70
CA ASP A 133 -13.86 9.13 4.35
C ASP A 133 -12.63 9.32 5.24
N ARG A 134 -12.34 8.29 6.04
CA ARG A 134 -11.23 8.27 7.00
C ARG A 134 -10.15 7.25 6.68
N ASN A 135 -10.42 6.32 5.76
CA ASN A 135 -9.60 5.15 5.51
C ASN A 135 -8.67 5.34 4.31
N PHE A 136 -8.96 6.34 3.47
CA PHE A 136 -8.18 6.71 2.31
C PHE A 136 -8.05 5.56 1.30
N TYR A 137 -9.09 4.71 1.19
CA TYR A 137 -9.08 3.59 0.25
C TYR A 137 -8.88 4.07 -1.19
N HIS A 138 -8.14 3.28 -1.96
CA HIS A 138 -7.67 3.56 -3.30
C HIS A 138 -6.59 4.65 -3.35
N LEU A 139 -6.27 5.14 -4.55
CA LEU A 139 -5.24 6.16 -4.75
C LEU A 139 -5.69 7.54 -4.26
N THR A 140 -4.87 8.15 -3.40
CA THR A 140 -5.02 9.53 -2.92
C THR A 140 -3.79 10.34 -3.30
N PRO A 141 -3.94 11.51 -3.95
CA PRO A 141 -2.83 12.40 -4.26
C PRO A 141 -2.34 13.13 -3.00
N LEU A 142 -1.03 13.37 -2.92
CA LEU A 142 -0.37 13.98 -1.75
C LEU A 142 0.41 15.25 -2.08
N ASN A 143 0.43 15.67 -3.35
CA ASN A 143 1.03 16.92 -3.78
C ASN A 143 0.34 17.48 -5.02
N ARG A 144 0.59 18.77 -5.30
CA ARG A 144 0.36 19.35 -6.62
C ARG A 144 1.66 19.24 -7.39
N PRO A 145 1.77 18.35 -8.40
CA PRO A 145 2.96 18.31 -9.23
C PRO A 145 3.09 19.63 -10.00
N GLU A 146 4.33 20.04 -10.30
CA GLU A 146 4.59 21.16 -11.20
C GLU A 146 4.12 20.80 -12.62
N ASP A 147 3.61 21.79 -13.35
CA ASP A 147 3.13 21.58 -14.72
C ASP A 147 4.30 21.17 -15.62
N GLY A 148 4.20 20.00 -16.25
CA GLY A 148 5.23 19.48 -17.13
C GLY A 148 4.87 18.15 -17.77
N ASP A 149 5.43 17.90 -18.95
CA ASP A 149 5.21 16.65 -19.71
C ASP A 149 5.95 15.44 -19.11
N ASP A 150 7.03 15.70 -18.35
CA ASP A 150 7.97 14.71 -17.80
C ASP A 150 7.71 14.38 -16.34
N MET A 151 6.46 14.09 -16.02
CA MET A 151 6.03 13.71 -14.68
C MET A 151 6.34 12.24 -14.36
N ILE A 152 6.65 11.92 -13.12
CA ILE A 152 6.86 10.55 -12.63
C ILE A 152 5.83 10.26 -11.53
N ASP A 153 5.13 9.12 -11.62
CA ASP A 153 4.22 8.67 -10.57
C ASP A 153 5.01 7.98 -9.45
N VAL A 154 4.93 8.52 -8.23
CA VAL A 154 5.50 7.92 -7.03
C VAL A 154 4.37 7.35 -6.19
N ILE A 155 4.25 6.02 -6.11
CA ILE A 155 3.09 5.35 -5.52
C ILE A 155 3.49 4.60 -4.25
N ALA A 156 3.02 5.09 -3.11
CA ALA A 156 3.27 4.51 -1.79
C ALA A 156 2.17 3.53 -1.38
N VAL A 157 2.56 2.33 -0.95
CA VAL A 157 1.67 1.24 -0.51
C VAL A 157 2.13 0.75 0.86
N ALA A 158 1.31 1.00 1.88
CA ALA A 158 1.57 0.59 3.26
C ALA A 158 1.38 -0.92 3.47
N GLY A 159 1.87 -1.46 4.59
CA GLY A 159 1.71 -2.87 4.96
C GLY A 159 0.39 -3.21 5.66
N LEU A 160 0.27 -4.45 6.15
CA LEU A 160 -0.87 -4.90 6.96
C LEU A 160 -1.00 -4.07 8.24
N GLU A 161 -2.23 -3.93 8.74
CA GLU A 161 -2.60 -3.05 9.85
C GLU A 161 -2.12 -1.58 9.65
N GLY A 162 -1.87 -1.16 8.41
CA GLY A 162 -1.30 0.13 8.05
C GLY A 162 -2.29 1.05 7.34
N HIS A 163 -2.61 2.19 7.96
CA HIS A 163 -3.44 3.23 7.34
C HIS A 163 -2.66 4.05 6.29
N ALA A 164 -3.31 4.45 5.18
CA ALA A 164 -2.64 5.05 4.01
C ALA A 164 -1.94 6.39 4.28
N ILE A 165 -2.33 7.11 5.33
CA ILE A 165 -1.67 8.35 5.78
C ILE A 165 -0.81 8.12 7.02
N GLU A 166 -1.37 7.44 8.04
CA GLU A 166 -0.72 7.34 9.36
C GLU A 166 0.50 6.41 9.34
N SER A 167 0.59 5.48 8.38
CA SER A 167 1.78 4.64 8.22
C SER A 167 3.03 5.47 7.98
N TRP A 168 2.91 6.53 7.19
CA TRP A 168 4.01 7.39 6.76
C TRP A 168 4.20 8.61 7.66
N ARG A 169 3.37 8.75 8.70
CA ARG A 169 3.41 9.88 9.63
C ARG A 169 4.22 9.53 10.85
N ASN A 170 5.12 10.43 11.24
CA ASN A 170 5.76 10.35 12.54
C ASN A 170 4.79 10.79 13.64
N THR A 171 4.63 9.93 14.65
CA THR A 171 3.67 10.16 15.74
C THR A 171 4.10 11.26 16.70
N LYS A 172 5.40 11.58 16.76
CA LYS A 172 5.97 12.59 17.67
C LYS A 172 5.98 13.98 17.06
N SER A 173 6.56 14.13 15.86
CA SER A 173 6.59 15.43 15.17
C SER A 173 5.27 15.74 14.47
N GLY A 174 4.50 14.72 14.10
CA GLY A 174 3.28 14.86 13.32
C GLY A 174 3.52 15.01 11.82
N GLU A 175 4.77 15.08 11.39
CA GLU A 175 5.20 15.17 9.99
C GLU A 175 4.82 13.90 9.21
N MET A 176 4.26 14.09 8.02
CA MET A 176 3.98 13.03 7.05
C MET A 176 4.87 13.29 5.83
N TRP A 177 6.03 12.64 5.80
CA TRP A 177 7.15 13.02 4.92
C TRP A 177 6.85 12.92 3.42
N LEU A 178 5.95 12.03 3.00
CA LEU A 178 5.50 11.95 1.60
C LEU A 178 4.75 13.22 1.16
N GLN A 179 4.14 13.94 2.10
CA GLN A 179 3.43 15.20 1.84
C GLN A 179 4.27 16.42 2.23
N ASN A 180 4.98 16.38 3.36
CA ASN A 180 5.60 17.57 3.95
C ASN A 180 7.05 17.83 3.49
N HIS A 181 7.77 16.79 3.04
CA HIS A 181 9.19 16.89 2.67
C HIS A 181 9.43 16.49 1.21
N LEU A 182 8.99 15.29 0.79
CA LEU A 182 9.30 14.74 -0.54
C LEU A 182 8.93 15.66 -1.73
N PRO A 183 7.77 16.34 -1.75
CA PRO A 183 7.43 17.28 -2.84
C PRO A 183 8.31 18.53 -2.91
N LYS A 184 8.95 18.91 -1.80
CA LYS A 184 9.84 20.08 -1.73
C LYS A 184 11.22 19.74 -2.25
N ASP A 185 11.67 18.54 -1.90
CA ASP A 185 12.99 18.02 -2.21
C ASP A 185 13.12 17.53 -3.65
N ILE A 186 12.08 16.89 -4.19
CA ILE A 186 12.12 16.27 -5.51
C ILE A 186 11.01 16.83 -6.38
N LYS A 187 11.39 17.35 -7.55
CA LYS A 187 10.50 17.93 -8.56
C LYS A 187 10.06 16.89 -9.58
N ASN A 188 9.12 17.27 -10.45
CA ASN A 188 8.58 16.42 -11.52
C ASN A 188 7.93 15.10 -11.04
N ILE A 189 7.53 15.02 -9.77
CA ILE A 189 6.87 13.83 -9.20
C ILE A 189 5.42 14.11 -8.82
N ARG A 190 4.55 13.15 -9.12
CA ARG A 190 3.19 13.05 -8.59
C ARG A 190 3.15 11.94 -7.56
N ILE A 191 2.92 12.31 -6.31
CA ILE A 191 2.94 11.39 -5.17
C ILE A 191 1.52 10.93 -4.88
N LEU A 192 1.33 9.62 -4.89
CA LEU A 192 0.08 8.95 -4.56
C LEU A 192 0.30 8.00 -3.39
N THR A 193 -0.63 7.93 -2.46
CA THR A 193 -0.70 6.82 -1.49
C THR A 193 -1.89 5.93 -1.83
N TYR A 194 -1.74 4.62 -1.68
CA TYR A 194 -2.81 3.65 -1.90
C TYR A 194 -3.29 3.10 -0.56
N GLY A 195 -4.55 3.38 -0.22
CA GLY A 195 -5.24 2.71 0.87
C GLY A 195 -5.97 1.46 0.38
N TYR A 196 -6.01 0.45 1.23
CA TYR A 196 -6.83 -0.73 1.06
C TYR A 196 -7.24 -1.20 2.45
N ASN A 197 -8.19 -2.11 2.52
CA ASN A 197 -8.53 -2.67 3.81
C ASN A 197 -7.30 -3.41 4.36
N THR A 198 -6.87 -3.06 5.57
CA THR A 198 -5.70 -3.67 6.24
C THR A 198 -6.05 -4.28 7.60
N ASP A 199 -7.31 -4.22 8.01
CA ASP A 199 -7.80 -4.60 9.34
C ASP A 199 -7.95 -6.11 9.49
N LEU A 200 -6.87 -6.79 9.89
CA LEU A 200 -6.84 -8.24 10.11
C LEU A 200 -7.78 -8.77 11.22
N ILE A 201 -8.44 -7.87 11.96
CA ILE A 201 -9.17 -8.20 13.19
C ILE A 201 -10.64 -7.82 13.02
N GLY A 202 -11.53 -8.80 13.19
CA GLY A 202 -12.98 -8.68 13.04
C GLY A 202 -13.47 -9.08 11.64
N ASP A 203 -14.78 -9.03 11.44
CA ASP A 203 -15.52 -9.49 10.24
C ASP A 203 -15.27 -8.62 8.99
N THR A 204 -14.19 -7.84 8.97
CA THR A 204 -13.94 -6.84 7.93
C THR A 204 -12.97 -7.32 6.86
N MET A 205 -12.15 -8.34 7.15
CA MET A 205 -11.23 -8.92 6.18
C MET A 205 -11.87 -10.07 5.43
N GLU A 206 -12.45 -9.75 4.27
CA GLU A 206 -12.96 -10.73 3.33
C GLU A 206 -12.06 -10.86 2.09
N ASP A 207 -11.27 -9.82 1.79
CA ASP A 207 -10.42 -9.76 0.60
C ASP A 207 -9.26 -10.76 0.69
N THR A 208 -9.13 -11.62 -0.31
CA THR A 208 -7.94 -12.42 -0.51
C THR A 208 -6.80 -11.56 -1.08
N ILE A 209 -5.57 -12.08 -1.06
CA ILE A 209 -4.44 -11.43 -1.72
C ILE A 209 -4.68 -11.17 -3.22
N LEU A 210 -5.50 -12.01 -3.88
CA LEU A 210 -5.84 -11.85 -5.29
C LEU A 210 -6.85 -10.72 -5.50
N ASP A 211 -7.77 -10.53 -4.57
CA ASP A 211 -8.72 -9.40 -4.57
C ASP A 211 -7.97 -8.09 -4.34
N LEU A 212 -7.09 -8.06 -3.33
CA LEU A 212 -6.22 -6.91 -3.07
C LEU A 212 -5.36 -6.54 -4.28
N ARG A 213 -4.78 -7.55 -4.95
CA ARG A 213 -4.00 -7.37 -6.19
C ARG A 213 -4.88 -6.79 -7.30
N SER A 214 -6.03 -7.39 -7.56
CA SER A 214 -6.94 -6.97 -8.61
C SER A 214 -7.45 -5.54 -8.37
N ASN A 215 -7.68 -5.17 -7.11
CA ASN A 215 -8.06 -3.82 -6.71
C ASN A 215 -6.95 -2.81 -7.01
N LEU A 216 -5.72 -3.03 -6.52
CA LEU A 216 -4.60 -2.12 -6.80
C LEU A 216 -4.37 -1.99 -8.32
N PHE A 217 -4.35 -3.11 -9.03
CA PHE A 217 -4.18 -3.14 -10.47
C PHE A 217 -5.26 -2.35 -11.21
N THR A 218 -6.53 -2.52 -10.84
CA THR A 218 -7.66 -1.78 -11.43
C THR A 218 -7.54 -0.29 -11.18
N HIS A 219 -7.15 0.13 -9.98
CA HIS A 219 -6.96 1.56 -9.69
C HIS A 219 -5.78 2.16 -10.45
N LEU A 220 -4.69 1.41 -10.67
CA LEU A 220 -3.61 1.85 -11.56
C LEU A 220 -4.08 2.04 -13.00
N LEU A 221 -4.91 1.13 -13.52
CA LEU A 221 -5.51 1.29 -14.86
C LEU A 221 -6.42 2.52 -14.93
N ASN A 222 -7.20 2.78 -13.87
CA ASN A 222 -8.14 3.90 -13.83
C ASN A 222 -7.46 5.27 -13.83
N VAL A 223 -6.24 5.38 -13.34
CA VAL A 223 -5.47 6.65 -13.34
C VAL A 223 -4.51 6.77 -14.54
N ARG A 224 -4.50 5.76 -15.43
CA ARG A 224 -3.61 5.68 -16.60
C ARG A 224 -4.40 5.38 -17.86
N LYS A 225 -5.34 6.27 -18.19
CA LYS A 225 -6.32 6.10 -19.28
C LYS A 225 -5.72 6.47 -20.63
N THR A 226 -5.03 7.61 -20.67
CA THR A 226 -4.47 8.18 -21.90
C THR A 226 -3.14 7.52 -22.28
N ALA A 227 -2.72 7.66 -23.54
CA ALA A 227 -1.43 7.14 -23.99
C ALA A 227 -0.25 7.77 -23.23
N GLN A 228 -0.35 9.06 -22.87
CA GLN A 228 0.68 9.75 -22.10
C GLN A 228 0.75 9.21 -20.67
N GLU A 229 -0.39 9.06 -19.99
CA GLU A 229 -0.41 8.51 -18.63
C GLU A 229 0.09 7.06 -18.61
N LYS A 230 -0.21 6.25 -19.63
CA LYS A 230 0.29 4.86 -19.71
C LYS A 230 1.80 4.78 -19.82
N LYS A 231 2.45 5.76 -20.46
CA LYS A 231 3.91 5.84 -20.61
C LYS A 231 4.63 6.50 -19.43
N ARG A 232 3.91 7.26 -18.60
CA ARG A 232 4.48 8.01 -17.47
C ARG A 232 5.27 7.09 -16.53
N PRO A 233 6.56 7.31 -16.24
CA PRO A 233 7.31 6.41 -15.37
C PRO A 233 6.67 6.25 -13.97
N ILE A 234 6.84 5.07 -13.37
CA ILE A 234 6.35 4.72 -12.05
C ILE A 234 7.53 4.34 -11.15
N ILE A 235 7.57 4.91 -9.96
CA ILE A 235 8.40 4.48 -8.85
C ILE A 235 7.47 4.06 -7.71
N PHE A 236 7.61 2.82 -7.23
CA PHE A 236 6.81 2.36 -6.09
C PHE A 236 7.58 2.47 -4.78
N ILE A 237 6.86 2.81 -3.71
CA ILE A 237 7.34 2.72 -2.33
C ILE A 237 6.47 1.68 -1.62
N GLY A 238 7.04 0.56 -1.21
CA GLY A 238 6.31 -0.53 -0.55
C GLY A 238 6.80 -0.73 0.88
N HIS A 239 5.89 -0.82 1.85
CA HIS A 239 6.24 -1.21 3.22
C HIS A 239 5.63 -2.57 3.57
N GLY A 240 6.43 -3.48 4.12
CA GLY A 240 5.99 -4.80 4.55
C GLY A 240 5.18 -5.51 3.46
N PHE A 241 3.93 -5.84 3.76
CA PHE A 241 3.01 -6.47 2.80
C PHE A 241 2.72 -5.63 1.55
N GLY A 242 2.75 -4.29 1.64
CA GLY A 242 2.53 -3.41 0.50
C GLY A 242 3.51 -3.66 -0.64
N GLY A 243 4.76 -4.01 -0.33
CA GLY A 243 5.73 -4.45 -1.34
C GLY A 243 5.37 -5.78 -2.00
N ILE A 244 4.86 -6.74 -1.25
CA ILE A 244 4.38 -8.02 -1.80
C ILE A 244 3.19 -7.79 -2.74
N LEU A 245 2.28 -6.88 -2.36
CA LEU A 245 1.13 -6.50 -3.16
C LEU A 245 1.54 -5.78 -4.46
N ILE A 246 2.54 -4.90 -4.41
CA ILE A 246 3.14 -4.28 -5.61
C ILE A 246 3.69 -5.35 -6.54
N LEU A 247 4.49 -6.29 -6.02
CA LEU A 247 5.06 -7.37 -6.84
C LEU A 247 3.98 -8.28 -7.45
N GLN A 248 2.90 -8.59 -6.72
CA GLN A 248 1.74 -9.29 -7.28
C GLN A 248 1.08 -8.50 -8.42
N THR A 249 0.98 -7.18 -8.28
CA THR A 249 0.40 -6.29 -9.29
C THR A 249 1.27 -6.25 -10.56
N LEU A 250 2.60 -6.25 -10.40
CA LEU A 250 3.54 -6.35 -11.52
C LEU A 250 3.45 -7.70 -12.24
N LEU A 251 3.25 -8.80 -11.50
CA LEU A 251 2.97 -10.12 -12.11
C LEU A 251 1.68 -10.12 -12.91
N GLU A 252 0.63 -9.48 -12.41
CA GLU A 252 -0.62 -9.36 -13.17
C GLU A 252 -0.40 -8.55 -14.46
N SER A 253 0.34 -7.44 -14.39
CA SER A 253 0.73 -6.66 -15.57
C SER A 253 1.54 -7.48 -16.58
N LYS A 254 2.51 -8.26 -16.10
CA LYS A 254 3.34 -9.15 -16.92
C LYS A 254 2.53 -10.22 -17.65
N SER A 255 1.58 -10.84 -16.96
CA SER A 255 0.79 -11.96 -17.50
C SER A 255 -0.24 -11.52 -18.56
N ARG A 256 -0.60 -10.24 -18.61
CA ARG A 256 -1.65 -9.70 -19.48
C ARG A 256 -1.06 -8.66 -20.44
N LYS A 257 -0.71 -9.08 -21.66
CA LYS A 257 -0.04 -8.24 -22.68
C LYS A 257 -0.67 -6.84 -22.89
N ILE A 258 -2.00 -6.74 -22.86
CA ILE A 258 -2.71 -5.45 -23.00
C ILE A 258 -2.45 -4.46 -21.86
N TYR A 259 -1.98 -4.96 -20.71
CA TYR A 259 -1.68 -4.20 -19.50
C TYR A 259 -0.20 -4.23 -19.10
N GLU A 260 0.67 -4.71 -19.98
CA GLU A 260 2.12 -4.74 -19.78
C GLU A 260 2.72 -3.34 -19.56
N HIS A 261 1.99 -2.29 -19.95
CA HIS A 261 2.40 -0.90 -19.77
C HIS A 261 2.63 -0.50 -18.30
N ILE A 262 1.99 -1.14 -17.31
CA ILE A 262 2.28 -0.86 -15.89
C ILE A 262 3.69 -1.35 -15.54
N LEU A 263 4.02 -2.60 -15.89
CA LEU A 263 5.35 -3.16 -15.71
C LEU A 263 6.40 -2.35 -16.49
N ASN A 264 6.14 -2.06 -17.78
CA ASN A 264 7.08 -1.32 -18.63
C ASN A 264 7.32 0.12 -18.15
N ALA A 265 6.32 0.74 -17.51
CA ALA A 265 6.49 2.06 -16.93
C ALA A 265 7.20 2.04 -15.58
N THR A 266 7.29 0.89 -14.89
CA THR A 266 7.94 0.78 -13.59
C THR A 266 9.45 0.85 -13.75
N ARG A 267 10.08 1.84 -13.09
CA ARG A 267 11.53 2.08 -13.18
C ARG A 267 12.26 1.69 -11.90
N ALA A 268 11.65 1.91 -10.74
CA ALA A 268 12.25 1.55 -9.45
C ALA A 268 11.25 1.14 -8.37
N LEU A 269 11.76 0.38 -7.40
CA LEU A 269 11.07 -0.08 -6.20
C LEU A 269 11.86 0.30 -4.95
N PHE A 270 11.22 1.01 -4.02
CA PHE A 270 11.76 1.35 -2.70
C PHE A 270 11.00 0.55 -1.64
N PHE A 271 11.62 -0.52 -1.15
CA PHE A 271 10.99 -1.50 -0.28
C PHE A 271 11.50 -1.42 1.16
N PHE A 272 10.59 -1.17 2.09
CA PHE A 272 10.84 -1.08 3.52
C PHE A 272 10.34 -2.35 4.23
N GLY A 273 11.26 -3.21 4.65
CA GLY A 273 10.96 -4.42 5.41
C GLY A 273 10.07 -5.43 4.67
N VAL A 274 10.09 -5.46 3.34
CA VAL A 274 9.20 -6.33 2.55
C VAL A 274 9.60 -7.81 2.74
N PRO A 275 8.70 -8.70 3.23
CA PRO A 275 9.07 -10.06 3.61
C PRO A 275 9.11 -11.00 2.40
N HIS A 276 10.07 -10.84 1.50
CA HIS A 276 10.21 -11.64 0.28
C HIS A 276 10.37 -13.15 0.54
N GLN A 277 10.89 -13.54 1.71
CA GLN A 277 11.00 -14.96 2.14
C GLN A 277 10.00 -15.30 3.27
N GLY A 278 9.04 -14.42 3.51
CA GLY A 278 8.04 -14.53 4.56
C GLY A 278 8.54 -14.05 5.92
N PHE A 279 7.64 -14.04 6.89
CA PHE A 279 7.93 -13.59 8.25
C PHE A 279 7.20 -14.45 9.28
N ARG A 280 7.48 -14.20 10.57
CA ARG A 280 6.83 -14.92 11.67
C ARG A 280 5.44 -14.35 11.93
N THR A 281 4.41 -15.07 11.47
CA THR A 281 3.01 -14.65 11.56
C THR A 281 2.34 -15.03 12.88
N SER A 282 2.94 -15.90 13.69
CA SER A 282 2.31 -16.48 14.89
C SER A 282 1.76 -15.46 15.89
N LYS A 283 2.44 -14.31 16.06
CA LYS A 283 1.95 -13.20 16.90
C LYS A 283 0.63 -12.62 16.38
N LEU A 284 0.54 -12.45 15.06
CA LEU A 284 -0.61 -11.84 14.43
C LEU A 284 -1.77 -12.84 14.35
N GLU A 285 -1.47 -14.10 14.06
CA GLU A 285 -2.46 -15.18 14.13
C GLU A 285 -3.05 -15.35 15.54
N ALA A 286 -2.23 -15.27 16.59
CA ALA A 286 -2.72 -15.31 17.97
C ALA A 286 -3.63 -14.11 18.25
N ARG A 287 -3.22 -12.90 17.86
CA ARG A 287 -4.04 -11.69 18.01
C ARG A 287 -5.37 -11.78 17.28
N ILE A 288 -5.37 -12.29 16.06
CA ILE A 288 -6.60 -12.52 15.27
C ILE A 288 -7.51 -13.49 16.01
N LYS A 289 -6.99 -14.62 16.51
CA LYS A 289 -7.77 -15.62 17.26
C LYS A 289 -8.35 -15.05 18.56
N ASP A 290 -7.58 -14.25 19.30
CA ASP A 290 -8.03 -13.69 20.58
C ASP A 290 -9.07 -12.56 20.43
N MET A 291 -9.03 -11.83 19.30
CA MET A 291 -9.86 -10.65 19.08
C MET A 291 -11.03 -10.88 18.12
N SER A 292 -11.07 -12.00 17.39
CA SER A 292 -12.23 -12.38 16.55
C SER A 292 -13.35 -12.88 17.46
N ARG A 293 -14.31 -11.99 17.76
CA ARG A 293 -15.38 -12.30 18.72
C ARG A 293 -16.58 -13.01 18.09
N ASP A 294 -16.85 -12.84 16.80
CA ASP A 294 -18.03 -13.45 16.14
C ASP A 294 -17.88 -13.70 14.61
N GLY A 295 -16.75 -13.36 13.98
CA GLY A 295 -16.53 -13.52 12.52
C GLY A 295 -15.66 -14.70 12.09
N ASP A 296 -15.67 -15.00 10.79
CA ASP A 296 -14.77 -15.98 10.17
C ASP A 296 -13.40 -15.34 9.87
N PRO A 297 -12.33 -15.64 10.64
CA PRO A 297 -11.00 -15.10 10.38
C PRO A 297 -10.31 -15.77 9.18
N SER A 298 -10.99 -16.65 8.43
CA SER A 298 -10.42 -17.49 7.39
C SER A 298 -9.59 -16.68 6.38
N ALA A 299 -10.10 -15.57 5.83
CA ALA A 299 -9.36 -14.80 4.85
C ALA A 299 -8.07 -14.17 5.42
N ALA A 300 -8.13 -13.60 6.64
CA ALA A 300 -6.97 -13.04 7.32
C ALA A 300 -5.93 -14.13 7.66
N VAL A 301 -6.37 -15.31 8.12
CA VAL A 301 -5.49 -16.45 8.39
C VAL A 301 -4.86 -16.98 7.10
N MET A 302 -5.64 -17.17 6.03
CA MET A 302 -5.17 -17.60 4.72
C MET A 302 -4.14 -16.61 4.13
N LEU A 303 -4.36 -15.31 4.32
CA LEU A 303 -3.40 -14.29 3.93
C LEU A 303 -2.08 -14.46 4.69
N LEU A 304 -2.12 -14.66 6.00
CA LEU A 304 -0.92 -14.89 6.80
C LEU A 304 -0.22 -16.19 6.43
N GLU A 305 -0.94 -17.27 6.12
CA GLU A 305 -0.35 -18.51 5.63
C GLU A 305 0.48 -18.29 4.36
N LYS A 306 -0.01 -17.46 3.44
CA LYS A 306 0.75 -17.07 2.24
C LYS A 306 1.98 -16.23 2.56
N LEU A 307 2.03 -15.53 3.69
CA LEU A 307 3.15 -14.69 4.10
C LEU A 307 4.09 -15.35 5.12
N ARG A 308 3.81 -16.59 5.53
CA ARG A 308 4.69 -17.38 6.39
C ARG A 308 6.03 -17.64 5.72
N GLN A 309 7.04 -17.85 6.56
CA GLN A 309 8.37 -18.23 6.09
C GLN A 309 8.31 -19.47 5.21
N ASN A 310 9.00 -19.42 4.06
CA ASN A 310 9.07 -20.51 3.08
C ASN A 310 7.72 -20.91 2.46
N SER A 311 6.73 -20.00 2.40
CA SER A 311 5.49 -20.29 1.69
C SER A 311 5.73 -20.47 0.18
N GLU A 312 5.03 -21.43 -0.43
CA GLU A 312 5.10 -21.65 -1.88
C GLU A 312 4.68 -20.42 -2.67
N PHE A 313 3.73 -19.64 -2.13
CA PHE A 313 3.27 -18.40 -2.72
C PHE A 313 4.41 -17.39 -2.94
N LEU A 314 5.25 -17.15 -1.93
CA LEU A 314 6.36 -16.21 -2.03
C LEU A 314 7.52 -16.75 -2.89
N ILE A 315 7.71 -18.07 -2.87
CA ILE A 315 8.69 -18.73 -3.74
C ILE A 315 8.28 -18.59 -5.21
N SER A 316 7.03 -18.89 -5.55
CA SER A 316 6.50 -18.72 -6.92
C SER A 316 6.61 -17.28 -7.37
N GLN A 317 6.15 -16.32 -6.55
CA GLN A 317 6.26 -14.89 -6.89
C GLN A 317 7.68 -14.49 -7.27
N ARG A 318 8.69 -14.95 -6.51
CA ARG A 318 10.09 -14.63 -6.80
C ARG A 318 10.56 -15.25 -8.11
N ASN A 319 10.25 -16.53 -8.33
CA ASN A 319 10.64 -17.25 -9.53
C ASN A 319 10.03 -16.62 -10.79
N ASP A 320 8.76 -16.20 -10.69
CA ASP A 320 8.01 -15.63 -11.81
C ASP A 320 8.43 -14.19 -12.16
N LEU A 321 9.23 -13.53 -11.31
CA LEU A 321 9.73 -12.16 -11.48
C LEU A 321 11.21 -12.08 -11.85
N VAL A 322 11.90 -13.19 -12.11
CA VAL A 322 13.37 -13.18 -12.31
C VAL A 322 13.84 -12.27 -13.46
N ASP A 323 13.03 -12.11 -14.50
CA ASP A 323 13.31 -11.37 -15.74
C ASP A 323 13.01 -9.87 -15.67
N ILE A 324 12.29 -9.39 -14.64
CA ILE A 324 11.96 -7.97 -14.53
C ILE A 324 13.12 -7.13 -13.97
N TRP A 325 14.06 -7.78 -13.27
CA TRP A 325 15.12 -7.11 -12.51
C TRP A 325 16.23 -6.51 -13.37
N ASP A 326 16.27 -6.82 -14.67
CA ASP A 326 17.21 -6.19 -15.60
C ASP A 326 16.87 -4.72 -15.88
N LYS A 327 15.59 -4.35 -15.70
CA LYS A 327 15.03 -3.03 -16.04
C LYS A 327 14.60 -2.22 -14.83
N ILE A 328 14.45 -2.86 -13.66
CA ILE A 328 13.92 -2.23 -12.45
C ILE A 328 15.00 -2.15 -11.39
N ASN A 329 15.30 -0.94 -10.93
CA ASN A 329 16.20 -0.71 -9.79
C ASN A 329 15.48 -1.04 -8.47
N LEU A 330 16.17 -1.69 -7.53
CA LEU A 330 15.58 -2.12 -6.26
C LEU A 330 16.36 -1.54 -5.07
N TYR A 331 15.66 -0.84 -4.18
CA TYR A 331 16.21 -0.29 -2.95
C TYR A 331 15.54 -0.96 -1.74
N SER A 332 16.27 -1.81 -1.03
CA SER A 332 15.76 -2.62 0.08
C SER A 332 16.22 -2.08 1.43
N PHE A 333 15.29 -1.56 2.22
CA PHE A 333 15.51 -1.05 3.57
C PHE A 333 15.12 -2.12 4.60
N TYR A 334 16.05 -2.55 5.46
CA TYR A 334 15.81 -3.59 6.47
C TYR A 334 16.00 -3.07 7.91
N GLU A 335 15.23 -3.61 8.85
CA GLU A 335 15.28 -3.18 10.25
C GLU A 335 16.57 -3.67 10.95
N LYS A 336 17.08 -2.86 11.87
CA LYS A 336 18.20 -3.23 12.77
C LYS A 336 17.79 -3.23 14.24
N VAL A 337 16.64 -2.65 14.59
CA VAL A 337 16.13 -2.64 15.96
C VAL A 337 15.00 -3.66 16.05
N LYS A 338 15.19 -4.63 16.95
CA LYS A 338 14.24 -5.73 17.16
C LYS A 338 13.03 -5.26 17.95
N THR A 339 11.86 -5.82 17.63
CA THR A 339 10.62 -5.56 18.36
C THR A 339 10.50 -6.52 19.55
N PRO A 340 10.22 -6.04 20.77
CA PRO A 340 9.96 -6.93 21.92
C PRO A 340 8.86 -7.93 21.62
N ILE A 341 9.03 -9.19 22.04
CA ILE A 341 7.97 -10.19 21.97
C ILE A 341 7.07 -9.99 23.20
N ILE A 342 5.78 -9.75 23.01
CA ILE A 342 4.80 -9.74 24.10
C ILE A 342 4.17 -11.14 24.16
N VAL A 343 4.12 -11.73 25.35
CA VAL A 343 3.48 -13.03 25.60
C VAL A 343 2.37 -12.84 26.61
N GLN A 344 1.21 -13.42 26.33
CA GLN A 344 0.15 -13.48 27.32
C GLN A 344 0.43 -14.64 28.27
N THR A 345 0.56 -14.34 29.56
CA THR A 345 0.75 -15.34 30.61
C THR A 345 -0.57 -16.09 30.86
N ALA A 346 -0.49 -17.22 31.56
CA ALA A 346 -1.68 -18.02 31.93
C ALA A 346 -2.71 -17.23 32.77
N SER A 347 -2.32 -16.10 33.37
CA SER A 347 -3.21 -15.17 34.10
C SER A 347 -3.86 -14.10 33.20
N GLY A 348 -3.64 -14.16 31.88
CA GLY A 348 -4.17 -13.19 30.92
C GLY A 348 -3.37 -11.89 30.82
N GLN A 349 -2.27 -11.75 31.56
CA GLN A 349 -1.41 -10.56 31.55
C GLN A 349 -0.41 -10.61 30.39
N CYS A 350 -0.26 -9.50 29.66
CA CYS A 350 0.71 -9.37 28.59
C CYS A 350 2.07 -8.92 29.17
N GLU A 351 3.05 -9.81 29.17
CA GLU A 351 4.41 -9.52 29.63
C GLU A 351 5.39 -9.54 28.44
N PRO A 352 6.33 -8.57 28.35
CA PRO A 352 7.40 -8.65 27.36
C PRO A 352 8.33 -9.81 27.71
N LYS A 353 8.48 -10.76 26.80
CA LYS A 353 9.52 -11.79 26.84
C LYS A 353 10.89 -11.08 26.78
N GLU A 354 11.89 -11.63 27.47
CA GLU A 354 13.27 -11.12 27.43
C GLU A 354 13.87 -11.01 26.01
N ARG A 355 13.30 -11.75 25.04
CA ARG A 355 13.78 -11.81 23.67
C ARG A 355 13.02 -10.82 22.78
N ALA A 356 13.75 -9.89 22.17
CA ALA A 356 13.29 -9.11 21.03
C ALA A 356 13.68 -9.80 19.72
N GLU A 357 12.84 -9.69 18.69
CA GLU A 357 13.08 -10.24 17.36
C GLU A 357 12.78 -9.23 16.26
N GLU A 358 13.48 -9.36 15.13
CA GLU A 358 13.11 -8.66 13.89
C GLU A 358 11.73 -9.17 13.47
N THR A 359 10.81 -8.26 13.14
CA THR A 359 9.50 -8.63 12.58
C THR A 359 9.71 -9.32 11.24
N VAL A 360 10.58 -8.75 10.40
CA VAL A 360 11.03 -9.33 9.15
C VAL A 360 12.54 -9.45 9.18
N GLN A 361 13.04 -10.67 9.01
CA GLN A 361 14.48 -10.93 9.03
C GLN A 361 15.18 -10.18 7.90
N LYS A 362 16.42 -9.72 8.14
CA LYS A 362 17.26 -9.08 7.11
C LYS A 362 17.32 -9.87 5.79
N MET A 363 17.43 -11.19 5.86
CA MET A 363 17.49 -12.05 4.68
C MET A 363 16.15 -12.09 3.92
N SER A 364 15.03 -12.01 4.64
CA SER A 364 13.70 -11.94 4.03
C SER A 364 13.41 -10.57 3.43
N SER A 365 14.05 -9.50 3.95
CA SER A 365 13.91 -8.13 3.44
C SER A 365 14.69 -7.83 2.16
N ARG A 366 15.26 -8.85 1.51
CA ARG A 366 16.13 -8.71 0.33
C ARG A 366 15.81 -9.77 -0.73
N LEU A 367 16.04 -9.44 -1.99
CA LEU A 367 15.86 -10.36 -3.12
C LEU A 367 17.17 -10.91 -3.69
N PHE A 368 18.30 -10.27 -3.35
CA PHE A 368 19.65 -10.52 -3.84
C PHE A 368 19.77 -10.39 -5.37
N MET A 369 19.09 -9.39 -5.94
CA MET A 369 19.11 -9.13 -7.38
C MET A 369 20.30 -8.23 -7.77
N PRO A 370 20.80 -8.29 -9.02
CA PRO A 370 22.01 -7.57 -9.44
C PRO A 370 21.96 -6.05 -9.20
N ARG A 371 20.79 -5.43 -9.38
CA ARG A 371 20.54 -3.98 -9.20
C ARG A 371 19.96 -3.63 -7.83
N GLU A 372 20.12 -4.51 -6.83
CA GLU A 372 19.60 -4.27 -5.48
C GLU A 372 20.60 -3.51 -4.58
N ILE A 373 20.17 -2.35 -4.08
CA ILE A 373 20.87 -1.59 -3.05
C ILE A 373 20.20 -1.86 -1.70
N ALA A 374 20.95 -2.44 -0.75
CA ALA A 374 20.43 -2.77 0.58
C ALA A 374 20.88 -1.77 1.65
N VAL A 375 19.91 -1.14 2.33
CA VAL A 375 20.13 -0.11 3.36
C VAL A 375 19.62 -0.61 4.71
N GLY A 376 20.45 -0.56 5.74
CA GLY A 376 20.05 -1.00 7.09
C GLY A 376 19.59 0.16 7.97
N VAL A 377 18.36 0.11 8.46
CA VAL A 377 17.68 1.18 9.21
C VAL A 377 17.72 0.91 10.71
N SER A 378 18.26 1.84 11.49
CA SER A 378 18.36 1.76 12.96
C SER A 378 17.03 2.05 13.68
N LYS A 379 15.94 1.44 13.20
CA LYS A 379 14.57 1.53 13.74
C LYS A 379 13.89 0.17 13.68
N THR A 380 12.74 0.04 14.36
CA THR A 380 11.88 -1.15 14.27
C THR A 380 11.14 -1.17 12.94
N HIS A 381 10.57 -2.32 12.58
CA HIS A 381 9.77 -2.51 11.38
C HIS A 381 8.68 -1.45 11.14
N SER A 382 7.98 -0.99 12.18
CA SER A 382 6.92 0.01 12.04
C SER A 382 7.44 1.45 12.03
N GLU A 383 8.60 1.70 12.65
CA GLU A 383 9.18 3.04 12.77
C GLU A 383 10.09 3.41 11.59
N MET A 384 10.56 2.43 10.80
CA MET A 384 11.46 2.68 9.66
C MET A 384 10.86 3.53 8.54
N ILE A 385 9.54 3.67 8.47
CA ILE A 385 8.85 4.53 7.49
C ILE A 385 8.32 5.84 8.08
N ARG A 386 8.61 6.10 9.37
CA ARG A 386 8.13 7.26 10.13
C ARG A 386 9.28 8.22 10.42
N PHE A 387 9.68 8.99 9.41
CA PHE A 387 10.77 9.94 9.52
C PHE A 387 10.38 11.14 10.37
N ILE A 388 11.20 11.48 11.35
CA ILE A 388 10.88 12.53 12.32
C ILE A 388 10.97 13.94 11.71
N SER A 389 11.87 14.12 10.74
CA SER A 389 12.12 15.35 9.98
C SER A 389 12.85 14.99 8.68
N ASP A 390 13.12 16.00 7.86
CA ASP A 390 14.00 15.96 6.68
C ASP A 390 15.48 15.67 7.01
N GLU A 391 15.88 15.80 8.27
CA GLU A 391 17.21 15.43 8.78
C GLU A 391 17.31 13.96 9.24
N ASP A 392 16.23 13.18 9.17
CA ASP A 392 16.26 11.76 9.55
C ASP A 392 17.29 11.01 8.68
N PRO A 393 18.28 10.30 9.25
CA PRO A 393 19.32 9.63 8.46
C PRO A 393 18.77 8.65 7.42
N THR A 394 17.62 8.03 7.72
CA THR A 394 16.94 7.12 6.79
C THR A 394 16.31 7.89 5.65
N TYR A 395 15.68 9.04 5.93
CA TYR A 395 15.12 9.91 4.92
C TYR A 395 16.19 10.50 4.01
N ILE A 396 17.31 10.97 4.57
CA ILE A 396 18.45 11.48 3.78
C ILE A 396 18.94 10.42 2.79
N THR A 397 19.09 9.17 3.26
CA THR A 397 19.53 8.06 2.39
C THR A 397 18.49 7.74 1.31
N PHE A 398 17.21 7.67 1.69
CA PHE A 398 16.10 7.48 0.76
C PHE A 398 16.06 8.58 -0.30
N LYS A 399 16.13 9.84 0.13
CA LYS A 399 16.08 11.03 -0.71
C LYS A 399 17.19 11.01 -1.75
N ARG A 400 18.44 10.80 -1.32
CA ARG A 400 19.59 10.73 -2.24
C ARG A 400 19.37 9.68 -3.33
N ASN A 401 18.91 8.49 -2.95
CA ASN A 401 18.62 7.41 -3.90
C ASN A 401 17.46 7.76 -4.84
N MET A 402 16.43 8.42 -4.32
CA MET A 402 15.25 8.84 -5.09
C MET A 402 15.58 9.98 -6.08
N GLU A 403 16.40 10.94 -5.68
CA GLU A 403 16.92 12.00 -6.55
C GLU A 403 17.73 11.42 -7.71
N GLU A 404 18.63 10.49 -7.41
CA GLU A 404 19.43 9.77 -8.40
C GLU A 404 18.54 8.99 -9.39
N GLU A 405 17.53 8.27 -8.88
CA GLU A 405 16.59 7.53 -9.72
C GLU A 405 15.74 8.46 -10.60
N VAL A 406 15.20 9.55 -10.04
CA VAL A 406 14.41 10.52 -10.81
C VAL A 406 15.26 11.15 -11.91
N ALA A 407 16.51 11.51 -11.63
CA ALA A 407 17.42 12.04 -12.65
C ALA A 407 17.66 11.04 -13.79
N ASN A 408 17.95 9.78 -13.47
CA ASN A 408 18.16 8.72 -14.47
C ASN A 408 16.91 8.49 -15.33
N VAL A 409 15.73 8.52 -14.71
CA VAL A 409 14.46 8.36 -15.43
C VAL A 409 14.24 9.52 -16.39
N LEU A 410 14.44 10.77 -15.94
CA LEU A 410 14.28 11.95 -16.80
C LEU A 410 15.26 11.94 -17.97
N GLU A 411 16.53 11.59 -17.74
CA GLU A 411 17.53 11.43 -18.80
C GLU A 411 17.09 10.37 -19.83
N SER A 412 16.60 9.22 -19.38
CA SER A 412 16.09 8.18 -20.30
C SER A 412 14.88 8.64 -21.12
N LEU A 413 13.99 9.47 -20.56
CA LEU A 413 12.87 10.03 -21.30
C LEU A 413 13.32 11.05 -22.35
N GLU A 414 14.35 11.84 -22.04
CA GLU A 414 14.94 12.78 -23.01
C GLU A 414 15.63 12.04 -24.16
N GLU A 415 16.35 10.95 -23.88
CA GLU A 415 16.93 10.08 -24.91
C GLU A 415 15.85 9.47 -25.81
N GLU A 416 14.78 8.90 -25.24
CA GLU A 416 13.65 8.33 -25.98
C GLU A 416 12.95 9.38 -26.89
N LYS A 417 12.93 10.66 -26.48
CA LYS A 417 12.38 11.76 -27.30
C LYS A 417 13.33 12.15 -28.45
N ASN A 418 14.63 12.06 -28.23
CA ASN A 418 15.67 12.47 -29.16
C ASN A 418 16.10 11.37 -30.14
N GLU A 419 15.69 10.12 -29.94
CA GLU A 419 15.92 9.04 -30.90
C GLU A 419 15.31 9.40 -32.28
N PRO A 420 16.10 9.40 -33.37
CA PRO A 420 15.58 9.67 -34.71
C PRO A 420 14.50 8.63 -35.06
N LYS A 421 13.29 9.11 -35.39
CA LYS A 421 12.18 8.27 -35.91
C LYS A 421 12.48 7.59 -37.26
N GLU A 422 13.73 7.57 -37.72
CA GLU A 422 14.16 7.01 -39.00
C GLU A 422 14.09 5.47 -39.07
N PHE A 423 13.98 4.76 -37.94
CA PHE A 423 13.89 3.30 -37.96
C PHE A 423 12.47 2.74 -38.17
N LEU A 424 11.42 3.56 -38.08
CA LEU A 424 10.03 3.09 -38.27
C LEU A 424 9.55 3.07 -39.72
N PHE A 425 10.33 3.56 -40.68
CA PHE A 425 9.96 3.50 -42.10
C PHE A 425 10.39 2.19 -42.80
N LYS A 426 11.30 1.41 -42.22
CA LYS A 426 11.84 0.18 -42.85
C LYS A 426 11.00 -1.08 -42.69
N LEU A 427 9.83 -1.01 -42.04
CA LEU A 427 8.91 -2.16 -41.90
C LEU A 427 7.59 -2.01 -42.66
N SER A 428 7.46 -1.01 -43.54
CA SER A 428 6.26 -0.80 -44.37
C SER A 428 6.44 -1.13 -45.85
N GLU A 429 7.59 -1.68 -46.27
CA GLU A 429 7.68 -2.28 -47.60
C GLU A 429 7.07 -3.69 -47.57
N PRO A 430 6.05 -3.99 -48.40
CA PRO A 430 5.58 -5.35 -48.53
C PRO A 430 6.71 -6.17 -49.17
N GLN A 431 7.28 -7.09 -48.40
CA GLN A 431 8.13 -8.12 -48.98
C GLN A 431 7.28 -8.96 -49.93
N THR A 432 7.34 -8.65 -51.22
CA THR A 432 6.94 -9.57 -52.28
C THR A 432 7.84 -10.79 -52.19
N ARG A 433 7.41 -11.81 -51.42
CA ARG A 433 8.00 -13.14 -51.46
C ARG A 433 7.76 -13.72 -52.85
N SER A 434 8.77 -13.63 -53.72
CA SER A 434 8.87 -14.50 -54.88
C SER A 434 8.99 -15.94 -54.40
N LEU A 435 7.99 -16.76 -54.72
CA LEU A 435 8.02 -18.20 -54.51
C LEU A 435 9.24 -18.81 -55.25
N PRO A 436 10.04 -19.69 -54.62
CA PRO A 436 11.11 -20.38 -55.32
C PRO A 436 10.52 -21.38 -56.33
N ALA A 437 11.14 -21.44 -57.51
CA ALA A 437 10.75 -22.31 -58.62
C ALA A 437 10.79 -23.81 -58.24
N PRO A 438 9.97 -24.67 -58.88
CA PRO A 438 9.93 -26.10 -58.56
C PRO A 438 11.22 -26.80 -58.98
N ILE A 439 11.79 -27.59 -58.07
CA ILE A 439 12.94 -28.46 -58.33
C ILE A 439 12.49 -29.59 -59.26
N GLY A 440 13.05 -29.62 -60.46
CA GLY A 440 12.86 -30.72 -61.43
C GLY A 440 13.57 -31.99 -60.96
N TYR A 441 12.82 -33.08 -60.82
CA TYR A 441 13.36 -34.41 -60.57
C TYR A 441 13.99 -34.98 -61.85
N HIS A 442 15.26 -35.36 -61.76
CA HIS A 442 15.92 -36.21 -62.74
C HIS A 442 15.40 -37.65 -62.61
N ALA A 443 14.89 -38.19 -63.71
CA ALA A 443 14.59 -39.61 -63.88
C ALA A 443 15.89 -40.42 -64.03
N GLY A 444 16.01 -41.53 -63.31
CA GLY A 444 17.07 -42.51 -63.50
C GLY A 444 16.89 -43.71 -62.57
N TYR A 445 16.73 -44.88 -63.17
CA TYR A 445 16.69 -46.23 -62.59
C TYR A 445 15.34 -46.79 -62.15
N SER A 446 14.81 -47.59 -63.08
CA SER A 446 13.88 -48.70 -62.89
C SER A 446 14.39 -49.71 -61.86
N PHE A 447 13.50 -50.23 -61.01
CA PHE A 447 13.36 -51.68 -60.82
C PHE A 447 11.97 -52.01 -60.22
N SER A 448 11.49 -53.18 -60.62
CA SER A 448 10.17 -53.80 -60.47
C SER A 448 9.66 -54.03 -59.04
N GLY A 449 8.33 -54.06 -58.87
CA GLY A 449 7.71 -54.95 -57.87
C GLY A 449 6.46 -54.43 -57.15
N PHE A 450 5.29 -54.71 -57.74
CA PHE A 450 4.06 -55.22 -57.11
C PHE A 450 3.46 -54.59 -55.81
N ASN A 451 2.18 -54.21 -55.98
CA ASN A 451 1.01 -54.32 -55.10
C ASN A 451 0.78 -53.36 -53.92
N GLY A 452 -0.37 -52.67 -53.99
CA GLY A 452 -1.38 -52.78 -52.93
C GLY A 452 -1.81 -51.48 -52.24
N THR A 453 -2.83 -50.85 -52.82
CA THR A 453 -4.03 -50.25 -52.18
C THR A 453 -3.93 -49.66 -50.77
N ILE A 454 -4.33 -48.39 -50.59
CA ILE A 454 -5.32 -47.95 -49.57
C ILE A 454 -5.97 -46.64 -50.05
N SER A 455 -7.27 -46.57 -49.82
CA SER A 455 -8.29 -45.67 -50.31
C SER A 455 -8.36 -44.28 -49.65
N SER A 456 -8.91 -43.35 -50.42
CA SER A 456 -9.62 -42.09 -50.10
C SER A 456 -10.40 -42.11 -48.77
N VAL A 457 -10.69 -40.98 -48.11
CA VAL A 457 -11.75 -40.00 -48.49
C VAL A 457 -11.51 -38.63 -47.82
N THR A 458 -11.69 -37.58 -48.63
CA THR A 458 -11.85 -36.14 -48.33
C THR A 458 -13.25 -35.80 -47.84
N GLU A 459 -13.39 -34.81 -46.95
CA GLU A 459 -14.66 -34.09 -46.79
C GLU A 459 -14.44 -32.58 -46.57
N HIS A 460 -15.34 -31.82 -47.21
CA HIS A 460 -15.38 -30.38 -47.46
C HIS A 460 -15.89 -29.56 -46.26
N ILE A 461 -15.52 -28.27 -46.21
CA ILE A 461 -16.27 -27.23 -45.50
C ILE A 461 -16.56 -26.10 -46.49
N GLU A 462 -17.84 -25.89 -46.78
CA GLU A 462 -18.39 -24.73 -47.50
C GLU A 462 -18.65 -23.56 -46.54
N THR A 463 -18.40 -22.37 -47.07
CA THR A 463 -18.79 -21.06 -46.58
C THR A 463 -20.22 -20.74 -46.98
N GLU A 464 -20.99 -20.05 -46.12
CA GLU A 464 -22.02 -19.14 -46.63
C GLU A 464 -22.32 -17.97 -45.69
N SER A 465 -22.57 -16.86 -46.35
CA SER A 465 -22.83 -15.51 -45.88
C SER A 465 -24.33 -15.24 -45.66
N SER A 466 -24.65 -14.41 -44.66
CA SER A 466 -25.64 -13.32 -44.76
C SER A 466 -25.48 -12.35 -43.61
#